data_AF-H0GW84-F1
#
_entry.id   AF-H0GW84-F1
#
_cell.length_a   1.000
_cell.length_b   1.000
_cell.length_c   1.000
_cell.angle_alpha   90.00
_cell.angle_beta   90.00
_cell.angle_gamma   90.00
#
_symmetry.space_group_name_H-M   'P 1'
#
loop_
_entity.id
_entity.type
_entity.pdbx_description
1 polymer ?
#
loop_
_entity_poly.entity_id
_entity_poly.type
_entity_poly.pdbx_seq_one_letter_code
_entity_poly.pdbx_strand_id
1 'polypeptide(L)'
;MQTLLQYLNVSFHLQRTNNTLGAGIGYTDSTVALGDPKWNVDNTAFTQDWGRPQNDGPALRTIAILKIIDYIEQSGTDLGGEYPFQSVADIFDDIVCWDLKFIVEHWNSSGFDLWEEVNGLHFFTLLVQFSAVDKSLSYFNNTGWSSPFVEELRQTRQDIGDFLLDPENGFINSKYNYIVGTPAIADTLRSGLDISTLLAANILHDTPSASHLPFNINDPAILNTLHHLMYHMRSVYPINRGADNATGIALGRYPEDVYDGYGSGEGNPWVLATCAASTTLYQLIRMHISEQQDLVVPMNNETSNAFWSQLVFSDLTTLGDDNRYLILEFNSPAFNQTLQRILQLADSFLVKLKTHVGADGELSEQFNRHTGFMQGAQHLTWSYTSFWDAYQLRQEILQSF
;
A
#
# COMPACT_ATOMS: atom_id res chain seq x y z
N MET A 1 11.04 4.10 21.59
CA MET A 1 9.89 3.97 22.50
C MET A 1 9.13 5.27 22.68
N GLN A 2 9.73 6.32 23.26
CA GLN A 2 9.05 7.59 23.56
C GLN A 2 8.23 8.15 22.39
N THR A 3 8.79 8.16 21.18
CA THR A 3 8.08 8.62 19.96
C THR A 3 6.83 7.80 19.65
N LEU A 4 6.83 6.49 19.90
CA LEU A 4 5.65 5.63 19.69
C LEU A 4 4.55 5.95 20.71
N LEU A 5 4.91 6.11 21.98
CA LEU A 5 3.95 6.48 23.03
C LEU A 5 3.36 7.89 22.79
N GLN A 6 4.18 8.83 22.32
CA GLN A 6 3.70 10.16 21.90
C GLN A 6 2.74 10.07 20.72
N TYR A 7 3.01 9.22 19.73
CA TYR A 7 2.09 8.97 18.60
C TYR A 7 0.75 8.39 19.07
N LEU A 8 0.76 7.42 19.98
CA LEU A 8 -0.47 6.88 20.58
C LEU A 8 -1.24 7.95 21.34
N ASN A 9 -0.55 8.76 22.14
CA ASN A 9 -1.15 9.86 22.91
C ASN A 9 -1.81 10.91 22.00
N VAL A 10 -1.11 11.33 20.94
CA VAL A 10 -1.67 12.26 19.95
C VAL A 10 -2.86 11.63 19.24
N SER A 11 -2.77 10.37 18.81
CA SER A 11 -3.88 9.66 18.17
C SER A 11 -5.14 9.61 19.04
N PHE A 12 -4.99 9.27 20.32
CA PHE A 12 -6.07 9.26 21.31
C PHE A 12 -6.78 10.62 21.40
N HIS A 13 -6.01 11.71 21.46
CA HIS A 13 -6.55 13.06 21.58
C HIS A 13 -7.17 13.57 20.27
N LEU A 14 -6.58 13.29 19.11
CA LEU A 14 -7.12 13.70 17.81
C LEU A 14 -8.48 13.04 17.54
N GLN A 15 -8.63 11.74 17.84
CA GLN A 15 -9.91 11.04 17.72
C GLN A 15 -11.03 11.70 18.57
N ARG A 16 -10.65 12.35 19.68
CA ARG A 16 -11.58 13.03 20.62
C ARG A 16 -11.69 14.53 20.37
N THR A 17 -11.07 15.05 19.31
CA THR A 17 -11.13 16.47 18.96
C THR A 17 -12.19 16.69 17.88
N ASN A 18 -12.99 17.75 18.03
CA ASN A 18 -13.97 18.14 17.00
C ASN A 18 -13.25 18.62 15.74
N ASN A 19 -13.82 18.33 14.57
CA ASN A 19 -13.32 18.84 13.31
C ASN A 19 -14.47 19.18 12.35
N THR A 20 -14.16 19.37 11.07
CA THR A 20 -15.14 19.81 10.07
C THR A 20 -16.17 18.75 9.72
N LEU A 21 -15.87 17.46 9.95
CA LEU A 21 -16.78 16.35 9.70
C LEU A 21 -17.74 16.11 10.87
N GLY A 22 -17.34 16.43 12.10
CA GLY A 22 -18.22 16.25 13.26
C GLY A 22 -17.54 16.41 14.62
N ALA A 23 -18.29 16.01 15.64
CA ALA A 23 -17.80 15.96 17.01
C ALA A 23 -16.83 14.79 17.20
N GLY A 24 -15.80 15.00 18.02
CA GLY A 24 -14.87 13.95 18.41
C GLY A 24 -15.54 12.87 19.27
N ILE A 25 -14.86 11.74 19.40
CA ILE A 25 -15.31 10.60 20.20
C ILE A 25 -15.55 11.01 21.65
N GLY A 26 -16.64 10.48 22.24
CA GLY A 26 -17.04 10.77 23.62
C GLY A 26 -17.97 11.97 23.77
N TYR A 27 -18.07 12.85 22.77
CA TYR A 27 -19.15 13.85 22.68
C TYR A 27 -20.42 13.26 22.05
N THR A 28 -20.25 12.32 21.12
CA THR A 28 -21.32 11.56 20.47
C THR A 28 -20.84 10.13 20.20
N ASP A 29 -21.75 9.22 19.84
CA ASP A 29 -21.41 7.85 19.42
C ASP A 29 -20.98 7.75 17.94
N SER A 30 -20.96 8.87 17.21
CA SER A 30 -20.61 8.94 15.79
C SER A 30 -19.11 8.87 15.58
N THR A 31 -18.68 8.14 14.54
CA THR A 31 -17.27 8.01 14.18
C THR A 31 -16.83 8.90 13.02
N VAL A 32 -17.74 9.66 12.39
CA VAL A 32 -17.47 10.41 11.14
C VAL A 32 -16.27 11.36 11.21
N ALA A 33 -15.97 11.91 12.40
CA ALA A 33 -14.82 12.78 12.62
C ALA A 33 -13.48 12.09 12.37
N LEU A 34 -13.42 10.76 12.45
CA LEU A 34 -12.17 9.99 12.25
C LEU A 34 -11.70 9.99 10.80
N GLY A 35 -12.58 10.30 9.85
CA GLY A 35 -12.25 10.40 8.43
C GLY A 35 -11.61 11.73 8.01
N ASP A 36 -11.28 12.65 8.93
CA ASP A 36 -10.60 13.90 8.56
C ASP A 36 -9.11 13.61 8.25
N PRO A 37 -8.63 13.87 7.02
CA PRO A 37 -7.30 13.44 6.59
C PRO A 37 -6.15 14.13 7.31
N LYS A 38 -6.36 15.36 7.81
CA LYS A 38 -5.26 16.15 8.37
C LYS A 38 -5.66 17.11 9.48
N TRP A 39 -4.64 17.46 10.25
CA TRP A 39 -4.70 18.35 11.40
C TRP A 39 -3.55 19.36 11.31
N ASN A 40 -3.65 20.48 12.02
CA ASN A 40 -2.51 21.38 12.18
C ASN A 40 -1.44 20.70 13.07
N VAL A 41 -0.19 21.13 12.92
CA VAL A 41 0.96 20.56 13.67
C VAL A 41 0.83 20.76 15.19
N ASP A 42 0.02 21.72 15.64
CA ASP A 42 -0.32 21.95 17.04
C ASP A 42 -1.52 21.11 17.54
N ASN A 43 -1.94 20.12 16.76
CA ASN A 43 -3.08 19.22 16.99
C ASN A 43 -4.47 19.89 16.92
N THR A 44 -4.56 21.14 16.47
CA THR A 44 -5.87 21.78 16.23
C THR A 44 -6.48 21.34 14.90
N ALA A 45 -7.82 21.37 14.80
CA ALA A 45 -8.53 21.00 13.58
C ALA A 45 -8.15 21.90 12.40
N PHE A 46 -7.88 21.28 11.25
CA PHE A 46 -7.69 22.01 10.00
C PHE A 46 -9.06 22.34 9.38
N THR A 47 -9.48 23.59 9.48
CA THR A 47 -10.87 24.01 9.17
C THR A 47 -11.11 24.55 7.76
N GLN A 48 -10.10 24.59 6.90
CA GLN A 48 -10.24 25.05 5.51
C GLN A 48 -10.73 23.93 4.59
N ASP A 49 -11.25 24.29 3.41
CA ASP A 49 -11.69 23.35 2.38
C ASP A 49 -10.59 22.34 2.03
N TRP A 50 -10.98 21.08 1.88
CA TRP A 50 -10.08 19.96 1.61
C TRP A 50 -10.85 18.75 1.09
N GLY A 51 -10.15 17.80 0.46
CA GLY A 51 -10.73 16.53 0.01
C GLY A 51 -11.02 15.59 1.19
N ARG A 52 -12.17 15.77 1.85
CA ARG A 52 -12.59 14.99 3.02
C ARG A 52 -14.01 14.42 2.87
N PRO A 53 -14.32 13.28 3.51
CA PRO A 53 -13.42 12.44 4.31
C PRO A 53 -12.44 11.63 3.46
N GLN A 54 -11.38 11.10 4.08
CA GLN A 54 -10.52 10.03 3.56
C GLN A 54 -10.59 8.85 4.51
N ASN A 55 -11.10 7.72 4.00
CA ASN A 55 -11.53 6.61 4.85
C ASN A 55 -10.43 5.55 5.07
N ASP A 56 -9.24 5.75 4.50
CA ASP A 56 -8.06 4.90 4.65
C ASP A 56 -7.27 5.22 5.94
N GLY A 57 -7.29 6.46 6.41
CA GLY A 57 -6.56 6.92 7.60
C GLY A 57 -6.78 6.08 8.86
N PRO A 58 -8.04 5.84 9.29
CA PRO A 58 -8.34 4.98 10.44
C PRO A 58 -7.83 3.54 10.28
N ALA A 59 -7.86 2.99 9.06
CA ALA A 59 -7.34 1.66 8.78
C ALA A 59 -5.81 1.61 8.91
N LEU A 60 -5.10 2.56 8.31
CA LEU A 60 -3.64 2.65 8.41
C LEU A 60 -3.19 2.89 9.86
N ARG A 61 -3.92 3.73 10.61
CA ARG A 61 -3.67 3.94 12.05
C ARG A 61 -3.85 2.66 12.85
N THR A 62 -4.93 1.91 12.60
CA THR A 62 -5.15 0.58 13.21
C THR A 62 -3.98 -0.36 12.95
N ILE A 63 -3.57 -0.53 11.69
CA ILE A 63 -2.45 -1.40 11.31
C ILE A 63 -1.16 -0.99 12.03
N ALA A 64 -0.89 0.32 12.10
CA ALA A 64 0.29 0.84 12.76
C ALA A 64 0.28 0.58 14.28
N ILE A 65 -0.83 0.84 14.98
CA ILE A 65 -0.84 0.66 16.44
C ILE A 65 -0.89 -0.81 16.84
N LEU A 66 -1.46 -1.71 16.03
CA LEU A 66 -1.36 -3.16 16.27
C LEU A 66 0.11 -3.61 16.29
N LYS A 67 0.93 -3.12 15.35
CA LYS A 67 2.39 -3.37 15.37
C LYS A 67 3.07 -2.79 16.61
N ILE A 68 2.60 -1.63 17.09
CA ILE A 68 3.11 -1.01 18.32
C ILE A 68 2.71 -1.85 19.54
N ILE A 69 1.48 -2.36 19.60
CA ILE A 69 1.01 -3.28 20.64
C ILE A 69 1.89 -4.53 20.67
N ASP A 70 2.07 -5.22 19.53
CA ASP A 70 2.93 -6.40 19.44
C ASP A 70 4.35 -6.11 19.95
N TYR A 71 4.91 -4.96 19.58
CA TYR A 71 6.23 -4.54 20.04
C TYR A 71 6.29 -4.26 21.56
N ILE A 72 5.28 -3.60 22.13
CA ILE A 72 5.18 -3.33 23.57
C ILE A 72 5.10 -4.65 24.35
N GLU A 73 4.25 -5.59 23.90
CA GLU A 73 4.08 -6.90 24.54
C GLU A 73 5.39 -7.71 24.50
N GLN A 74 6.06 -7.76 23.35
CA GLN A 74 7.32 -8.51 23.20
C GLN A 74 8.47 -7.90 23.99
N SER A 75 8.52 -6.57 24.09
CA SER A 75 9.60 -5.86 24.80
C SER A 75 9.39 -5.74 26.31
N GLY A 76 8.17 -6.00 26.80
CA GLY A 76 7.81 -5.79 28.21
C GLY A 76 7.92 -4.33 28.63
N THR A 77 7.61 -3.41 27.71
CA THR A 77 7.80 -1.97 27.93
C THR A 77 6.83 -1.44 28.98
N ASP A 78 7.35 -0.64 29.90
CA ASP A 78 6.55 0.16 30.82
C ASP A 78 5.92 1.36 30.08
N LEU A 79 4.59 1.42 30.09
CA LEU A 79 3.82 2.50 29.47
C LEU A 79 3.86 3.79 30.29
N GLY A 80 4.20 3.70 31.59
CA GLY A 80 4.23 4.85 32.49
C GLY A 80 2.85 5.44 32.81
N GLY A 81 2.81 6.32 33.81
CA GLY A 81 1.56 6.93 34.31
C GLY A 81 1.15 8.25 33.65
N GLU A 82 1.89 8.73 32.64
CA GLU A 82 1.69 10.07 32.05
C GLU A 82 0.70 10.07 30.88
N TYR A 83 0.38 8.89 30.34
CA TYR A 83 -0.50 8.72 29.17
C TYR A 83 -1.90 8.25 29.57
N PRO A 84 -2.93 8.50 28.73
CA PRO A 84 -4.32 8.13 29.02
C PRO A 84 -4.57 6.62 29.02
N PHE A 85 -3.60 5.81 28.59
CA PHE A 85 -3.62 4.36 28.58
C PHE A 85 -2.53 3.82 29.52
N GLN A 86 -2.85 2.75 30.25
CA GLN A 86 -1.98 2.07 31.22
C GLN A 86 -1.72 0.61 30.84
N SER A 87 -2.40 0.10 29.82
CA SER A 87 -2.23 -1.26 29.30
C SER A 87 -2.36 -1.31 27.78
N VAL A 88 -1.92 -2.42 27.17
CA VAL A 88 -2.18 -2.68 25.74
C VAL A 88 -3.67 -2.85 25.45
N ALA A 89 -4.45 -3.33 26.43
CA ALA A 89 -5.91 -3.39 26.33
C ALA A 89 -6.51 -1.98 26.26
N ASP A 90 -6.00 -1.03 27.06
CA ASP A 90 -6.45 0.36 27.01
C ASP A 90 -6.13 0.99 25.65
N ILE A 91 -4.93 0.77 25.11
CA ILE A 91 -4.56 1.25 23.76
C ILE A 91 -5.53 0.71 22.71
N PHE A 92 -5.87 -0.58 22.82
CA PHE A 92 -6.81 -1.20 21.91
C PHE A 92 -8.22 -0.61 22.05
N ASP A 93 -8.78 -0.61 23.25
CA ASP A 93 -10.16 -0.21 23.53
C ASP A 93 -10.37 1.30 23.27
N ASP A 94 -9.40 2.14 23.63
CA ASP A 94 -9.54 3.59 23.56
C ASP A 94 -9.12 4.20 22.23
N ILE A 95 -8.42 3.44 21.36
CA ILE A 95 -7.93 3.93 20.06
C ILE A 95 -8.35 3.01 18.91
N VAL A 96 -7.92 1.74 18.94
CA VAL A 96 -8.15 0.79 17.83
C VAL A 96 -9.63 0.50 17.63
N CYS A 97 -10.35 0.23 18.71
CA CYS A 97 -11.77 -0.13 18.67
C CYS A 97 -12.60 0.93 17.94
N TRP A 98 -12.26 2.21 18.12
CA TRP A 98 -12.93 3.32 17.46
C TRP A 98 -12.61 3.45 15.97
N ASP A 99 -11.36 3.22 15.57
CA ASP A 99 -11.01 3.15 14.15
C ASP A 99 -11.68 1.96 13.46
N LEU A 100 -11.75 0.81 14.13
CA LEU A 100 -12.47 -0.37 13.64
C LEU A 100 -13.97 -0.11 13.51
N LYS A 101 -14.59 0.55 14.49
CA LYS A 101 -16.00 0.97 14.42
C LYS A 101 -16.23 1.90 13.23
N PHE A 102 -15.33 2.84 12.97
CA PHE A 102 -15.39 3.68 11.77
C PHE A 102 -15.37 2.85 10.48
N ILE A 103 -14.48 1.85 10.39
CA ILE A 103 -14.40 0.98 9.20
C ILE A 103 -15.72 0.22 9.01
N VAL A 104 -16.26 -0.38 10.07
CA VAL A 104 -17.56 -1.07 10.05
C VAL A 104 -18.67 -0.15 9.53
N GLU A 105 -18.72 1.08 10.03
CA GLU A 105 -19.76 2.05 9.68
C GLU A 105 -19.61 2.68 8.28
N HIS A 106 -18.38 2.75 7.75
CA HIS A 106 -18.06 3.62 6.60
C HIS A 106 -17.26 2.97 5.46
N TRP A 107 -16.92 1.68 5.51
CA TRP A 107 -16.12 1.06 4.43
C TRP A 107 -16.77 1.19 3.05
N ASN A 108 -18.10 1.15 2.97
CA ASN A 108 -18.87 1.26 1.73
C ASN A 108 -19.33 2.71 1.43
N SER A 109 -18.88 3.69 2.21
CA SER A 109 -19.18 5.10 1.99
C SER A 109 -18.11 5.73 1.10
N SER A 110 -18.53 6.59 0.16
CA SER A 110 -17.59 7.32 -0.68
C SER A 110 -16.74 8.29 0.14
N GLY A 111 -15.46 8.34 -0.17
CA GLY A 111 -14.48 9.28 0.39
C GLY A 111 -13.52 9.72 -0.70
N PHE A 112 -12.56 10.58 -0.38
CA PHE A 112 -11.48 10.90 -1.31
C PHE A 112 -10.42 9.78 -1.32
N ASP A 113 -9.72 9.64 -2.45
CA ASP A 113 -8.58 8.74 -2.58
C ASP A 113 -7.38 9.20 -1.72
N LEU A 114 -6.38 8.32 -1.55
CA LEU A 114 -5.12 8.62 -0.85
C LEU A 114 -4.34 9.82 -1.43
N TRP A 115 -4.70 10.22 -2.66
CA TRP A 115 -4.13 11.35 -3.37
C TRP A 115 -4.90 12.65 -3.14
N GLU A 116 -6.00 12.59 -2.38
CA GLU A 116 -6.82 13.71 -1.94
C GLU A 116 -7.59 14.42 -3.09
N GLU A 117 -7.87 13.71 -4.19
CA GLU A 117 -8.29 14.32 -5.46
C GLU A 117 -9.68 13.90 -5.94
N VAL A 118 -10.01 12.61 -5.83
CA VAL A 118 -11.21 12.03 -6.42
C VAL A 118 -12.06 11.43 -5.33
N ASN A 119 -13.34 11.80 -5.30
CA ASN A 119 -14.32 11.18 -4.41
C ASN A 119 -14.91 9.91 -5.06
N GLY A 120 -14.85 8.77 -4.35
CA GLY A 120 -15.42 7.51 -4.80
C GLY A 120 -15.14 6.35 -3.84
N LEU A 121 -15.14 5.13 -4.39
CA LEU A 121 -14.62 3.94 -3.75
C LEU A 121 -13.31 3.56 -4.43
N HIS A 122 -12.28 3.30 -3.62
CA HIS A 122 -10.91 3.16 -4.08
C HIS A 122 -10.34 1.83 -3.63
N PHE A 123 -9.60 1.17 -4.53
CA PHE A 123 -8.97 -0.11 -4.26
C PHE A 123 -8.03 -0.01 -3.05
N PHE A 124 -7.20 1.04 -3.00
CA PHE A 124 -6.29 1.27 -1.88
C PHE A 124 -7.04 1.33 -0.55
N THR A 125 -8.04 2.22 -0.46
CA THR A 125 -8.82 2.45 0.76
C THR A 125 -9.50 1.17 1.25
N LEU A 126 -10.17 0.44 0.36
CA LEU A 126 -10.86 -0.80 0.72
C LEU A 126 -9.88 -1.90 1.13
N LEU A 127 -8.75 -2.05 0.44
CA LEU A 127 -7.78 -3.10 0.74
C LEU A 127 -7.05 -2.83 2.07
N VAL A 128 -6.75 -1.57 2.43
CA VAL A 128 -6.17 -1.26 3.75
C VAL A 128 -7.21 -1.40 4.86
N GLN A 129 -8.49 -1.10 4.61
CA GLN A 129 -9.58 -1.39 5.54
C GLN A 129 -9.74 -2.89 5.79
N PHE A 130 -9.73 -3.70 4.72
CA PHE A 130 -9.70 -5.16 4.80
C PHE A 130 -8.50 -5.63 5.66
N SER A 131 -7.31 -5.08 5.40
CA SER A 131 -6.09 -5.42 6.14
C SER A 131 -6.20 -5.09 7.64
N ALA A 132 -6.73 -3.91 7.98
CA ALA A 132 -6.92 -3.49 9.36
C ALA A 132 -7.86 -4.43 10.12
N VAL A 133 -8.98 -4.82 9.51
CA VAL A 133 -9.94 -5.75 10.09
C VAL A 133 -9.36 -7.17 10.22
N ASP A 134 -8.69 -7.68 9.18
CA ASP A 134 -8.04 -9.00 9.19
C ASP A 134 -6.96 -9.13 10.28
N LYS A 135 -6.07 -8.14 10.38
CA LYS A 135 -5.02 -8.11 11.42
C LYS A 135 -5.62 -8.01 12.82
N SER A 136 -6.70 -7.26 12.99
CA SER A 136 -7.42 -7.16 14.28
C SER A 136 -8.09 -8.48 14.67
N LEU A 137 -8.67 -9.22 13.72
CA LEU A 137 -9.23 -10.55 13.97
C LEU A 137 -8.16 -11.56 14.38
N SER A 138 -6.95 -11.44 13.83
CA SER A 138 -5.80 -12.24 14.24
C SER A 138 -5.37 -11.92 15.68
N TYR A 139 -5.36 -10.64 16.06
CA TYR A 139 -5.11 -10.21 17.45
C TYR A 139 -6.15 -10.81 18.42
N PHE A 140 -7.45 -10.79 18.08
CA PHE A 140 -8.49 -11.38 18.93
C PHE A 140 -8.41 -12.91 19.05
N ASN A 141 -8.06 -13.61 17.97
CA ASN A 141 -7.86 -15.05 18.01
C ASN A 141 -6.70 -15.44 18.96
N ASN A 142 -5.64 -14.63 19.01
CA ASN A 142 -4.50 -14.87 19.90
C ASN A 142 -4.82 -14.60 21.38
N THR A 143 -5.69 -13.65 21.68
CA THR A 143 -6.12 -13.31 23.05
C THR A 143 -7.29 -14.17 23.54
N GLY A 144 -7.97 -14.89 22.65
CA GLY A 144 -9.16 -15.70 22.95
C GLY A 144 -10.42 -14.86 23.23
N TRP A 145 -10.41 -13.57 22.86
CA TRP A 145 -11.52 -12.66 23.09
C TRP A 145 -12.63 -12.87 22.05
N SER A 146 -13.89 -12.87 22.52
CA SER A 146 -15.08 -12.99 21.67
C SER A 146 -16.14 -12.01 22.16
N SER A 147 -16.75 -11.30 21.22
CA SER A 147 -17.82 -10.33 21.49
C SER A 147 -18.70 -10.18 20.24
N PRO A 148 -19.92 -9.61 20.34
CA PRO A 148 -20.72 -9.28 19.17
C PRO A 148 -19.98 -8.40 18.15
N PHE A 149 -19.10 -7.51 18.63
CA PHE A 149 -18.28 -6.66 17.78
C PHE A 149 -17.23 -7.46 16.99
N VAL A 150 -16.64 -8.50 17.58
CA VAL A 150 -15.73 -9.41 16.85
C VAL A 150 -16.46 -10.11 15.70
N GLU A 151 -17.71 -10.54 15.90
CA GLU A 151 -18.51 -11.15 14.84
C GLU A 151 -18.90 -10.14 13.74
N GLU A 152 -19.18 -8.88 14.12
CA GLU A 152 -19.39 -7.79 13.17
C GLU A 152 -18.14 -7.50 12.32
N LEU A 153 -16.94 -7.58 12.92
CA LEU A 153 -15.68 -7.47 12.18
C LEU A 153 -15.46 -8.65 11.23
N ARG A 154 -15.84 -9.88 11.62
CA ARG A 154 -15.80 -11.04 10.70
C ARG A 154 -16.69 -10.81 9.49
N GLN A 155 -17.91 -10.31 9.71
CA GLN A 155 -18.82 -9.98 8.63
C GLN A 155 -18.25 -8.86 7.75
N THR A 156 -17.76 -7.77 8.36
CA THR A 156 -17.17 -6.63 7.63
C THR A 156 -15.97 -7.06 6.78
N ARG A 157 -15.10 -7.92 7.31
CA ARG A 157 -13.98 -8.49 6.53
C ARG A 157 -14.49 -9.27 5.32
N GLN A 158 -15.51 -10.11 5.51
CA GLN A 158 -16.10 -10.86 4.41
C GLN A 158 -16.70 -9.90 3.37
N ASP A 159 -17.49 -8.92 3.81
CA ASP A 159 -18.18 -7.99 2.92
C ASP A 159 -17.20 -7.17 2.07
N ILE A 160 -16.12 -6.64 2.66
CA ILE A 160 -15.09 -5.90 1.92
C ILE A 160 -14.38 -6.84 0.93
N GLY A 161 -14.05 -8.06 1.35
CA GLY A 161 -13.39 -9.06 0.50
C GLY A 161 -14.25 -9.45 -0.70
N ASP A 162 -15.52 -9.77 -0.46
CA ASP A 162 -16.49 -10.12 -1.50
C ASP A 162 -16.71 -8.93 -2.46
N PHE A 163 -16.79 -7.70 -1.93
CA PHE A 163 -16.95 -6.49 -2.74
C PHE A 163 -15.75 -6.23 -3.66
N LEU A 164 -14.51 -6.37 -3.16
CA LEU A 164 -13.31 -6.20 -3.97
C LEU A 164 -13.16 -7.27 -5.06
N LEU A 165 -13.59 -8.50 -4.77
CA LEU A 165 -13.46 -9.64 -5.68
C LEU A 165 -14.60 -9.75 -6.70
N ASP A 166 -15.74 -9.11 -6.46
CA ASP A 166 -16.87 -9.10 -7.38
C ASP A 166 -16.56 -8.24 -8.63
N PRO A 167 -16.52 -8.83 -9.84
CA PRO A 167 -16.25 -8.11 -11.07
C PRO A 167 -17.26 -6.99 -11.37
N GLU A 168 -18.48 -7.06 -10.84
CA GLU A 168 -19.51 -6.03 -11.04
C GLU A 168 -19.11 -4.70 -10.37
N ASN A 169 -18.25 -4.72 -9.36
CA ASN A 169 -17.73 -3.51 -8.71
C ASN A 169 -16.54 -2.90 -9.47
N GLY A 170 -15.98 -3.61 -10.44
CA GLY A 170 -15.06 -3.07 -11.44
C GLY A 170 -13.60 -2.92 -11.03
N PHE A 171 -13.19 -3.31 -9.81
CA PHE A 171 -11.77 -3.36 -9.42
C PHE A 171 -11.01 -4.45 -10.19
N ILE A 172 -11.65 -5.62 -10.33
CA ILE A 172 -11.26 -6.67 -11.26
C ILE A 172 -12.19 -6.53 -12.48
N ASN A 173 -11.62 -6.15 -13.61
CA ASN A 173 -12.42 -5.85 -14.80
C ASN A 173 -11.80 -6.52 -16.02
N SER A 174 -12.55 -7.37 -16.71
CA SER A 174 -12.07 -8.18 -17.83
C SER A 174 -11.58 -7.38 -19.05
N LYS A 175 -11.92 -6.09 -19.13
CA LYS A 175 -11.34 -5.17 -20.13
C LYS A 175 -9.85 -4.91 -19.86
N TYR A 176 -9.45 -5.02 -18.60
CA TYR A 176 -8.10 -4.79 -18.13
C TYR A 176 -7.50 -6.09 -17.59
N ASN A 177 -6.20 -6.21 -17.69
CA ASN A 177 -5.41 -7.29 -17.12
C ASN A 177 -4.67 -6.84 -15.85
N TYR A 178 -5.05 -5.69 -15.29
CA TYR A 178 -4.50 -5.04 -14.11
C TYR A 178 -5.64 -4.57 -13.19
N ILE A 179 -5.32 -4.23 -11.94
CA ILE A 179 -6.31 -3.72 -10.98
C ILE A 179 -6.69 -2.28 -11.31
N VAL A 180 -7.99 -1.99 -11.33
CA VAL A 180 -8.53 -0.65 -11.52
C VAL A 180 -8.62 0.07 -10.18
N GLY A 181 -7.77 1.07 -9.95
CA GLY A 181 -7.66 1.76 -8.66
C GLY A 181 -8.93 2.50 -8.22
N THR A 182 -9.65 3.13 -9.15
CA THR A 182 -10.94 3.81 -8.90
C THR A 182 -11.91 3.53 -10.06
N PRO A 183 -12.76 2.48 -9.95
CA PRO A 183 -13.65 2.06 -11.05
C PRO A 183 -14.61 3.15 -11.54
N ALA A 184 -15.12 3.99 -10.65
CA ALA A 184 -16.12 5.02 -10.97
C ALA A 184 -15.66 6.06 -12.02
N ILE A 185 -14.34 6.23 -12.17
CA ILE A 185 -13.75 7.19 -13.12
C ILE A 185 -12.85 6.53 -14.16
N ALA A 186 -12.79 5.19 -14.16
CA ALA A 186 -12.10 4.43 -15.18
C ALA A 186 -12.75 4.72 -16.55
N ASP A 187 -11.95 4.81 -17.62
CA ASP A 187 -12.38 5.15 -18.99
C ASP A 187 -12.96 6.55 -19.21
N THR A 188 -13.10 7.36 -18.16
CA THR A 188 -13.64 8.72 -18.28
C THR A 188 -12.57 9.74 -17.95
N LEU A 189 -12.03 9.70 -16.73
CA LEU A 189 -11.00 10.62 -16.27
C LEU A 189 -9.61 9.96 -16.18
N ARG A 190 -9.55 8.68 -15.76
CA ARG A 190 -8.31 7.92 -15.59
C ARG A 190 -8.39 6.55 -16.28
N SER A 191 -7.25 5.97 -16.64
CA SER A 191 -7.12 4.61 -17.17
C SER A 191 -7.36 3.50 -16.12
N GLY A 192 -7.47 3.88 -14.84
CA GLY A 192 -7.54 2.96 -13.71
C GLY A 192 -6.18 2.50 -13.19
N LEU A 193 -5.08 2.76 -13.90
CA LEU A 193 -3.72 2.46 -13.43
C LEU A 193 -3.31 3.42 -12.33
N ASP A 194 -2.85 2.89 -11.20
CA ASP A 194 -2.39 3.69 -10.07
C ASP A 194 -1.40 2.89 -9.21
N ILE A 195 -0.31 3.54 -8.77
CA ILE A 195 0.69 2.92 -7.89
C ILE A 195 0.11 2.58 -6.51
N SER A 196 -0.99 3.21 -6.12
CA SER A 196 -1.71 2.92 -4.88
C SER A 196 -2.16 1.47 -4.79
N THR A 197 -2.42 0.80 -5.91
CA THR A 197 -2.66 -0.64 -5.95
C THR A 197 -1.48 -1.43 -5.37
N LEU A 198 -0.25 -1.10 -5.78
CA LEU A 198 0.95 -1.76 -5.26
C LEU A 198 1.21 -1.38 -3.80
N LEU A 199 0.99 -0.11 -3.43
CA LEU A 199 1.12 0.34 -2.04
C LEU A 199 0.18 -0.44 -1.11
N ALA A 200 -1.08 -0.63 -1.49
CA ALA A 200 -2.05 -1.38 -0.70
C ALA A 200 -1.69 -2.87 -0.59
N ALA A 201 -1.30 -3.50 -1.70
CA ALA A 201 -0.87 -4.89 -1.70
C ALA A 201 0.37 -5.08 -0.81
N ASN A 202 1.35 -4.15 -0.88
CA ASN A 202 2.54 -4.20 -0.05
C ASN A 202 2.25 -4.08 1.45
N ILE A 203 1.20 -3.34 1.83
CA ILE A 203 0.74 -3.19 3.22
C ILE A 203 0.02 -4.46 3.71
N LEU A 204 -0.87 -5.02 2.89
CA LEU A 204 -1.61 -6.24 3.24
C LEU A 204 -0.67 -7.44 3.40
N HIS A 205 0.30 -7.57 2.49
CA HIS A 205 1.23 -8.71 2.38
C HIS A 205 2.61 -8.38 2.96
N ASP A 206 2.63 -7.60 4.04
CA ASP A 206 3.84 -7.20 4.75
C ASP A 206 4.54 -8.37 5.48
N THR A 207 3.87 -9.51 5.65
CA THR A 207 4.42 -10.76 6.18
C THR A 207 4.07 -11.96 5.27
N PRO A 208 4.91 -13.02 5.24
CA PRO A 208 4.62 -14.21 4.42
C PRO A 208 3.30 -14.90 4.78
N SER A 209 2.94 -14.93 6.07
CA SER A 209 1.69 -15.55 6.55
C SER A 209 0.40 -14.99 5.94
N ALA A 210 0.46 -13.81 5.33
CA ALA A 210 -0.65 -13.18 4.61
C ALA A 210 -0.89 -13.79 3.21
N SER A 211 -0.09 -14.78 2.77
CA SER A 211 -0.13 -15.35 1.43
C SER A 211 -1.48 -15.93 0.98
N HIS A 212 -2.37 -16.23 1.94
CA HIS A 212 -3.73 -16.74 1.72
C HIS A 212 -4.79 -15.64 1.51
N LEU A 213 -4.44 -14.37 1.70
CA LEU A 213 -5.32 -13.22 1.53
C LEU A 213 -5.41 -12.84 0.04
N PRO A 214 -6.50 -12.19 -0.41
CA PRO A 214 -6.66 -11.80 -1.81
C PRO A 214 -5.63 -10.74 -2.25
N PHE A 215 -5.49 -10.56 -3.55
CA PHE A 215 -4.58 -9.56 -4.15
C PHE A 215 -3.14 -9.69 -3.66
N ASN A 216 -2.67 -10.93 -3.55
CA ASN A 216 -1.31 -11.24 -3.13
C ASN A 216 -0.27 -10.69 -4.13
N ILE A 217 0.97 -10.56 -3.71
CA ILE A 217 2.05 -9.98 -4.53
C ILE A 217 2.29 -10.77 -5.82
N ASN A 218 2.01 -12.07 -5.83
CA ASN A 218 2.09 -12.92 -7.02
C ASN A 218 0.79 -12.95 -7.85
N ASP A 219 -0.25 -12.21 -7.45
CA ASP A 219 -1.47 -12.06 -8.22
C ASP A 219 -1.16 -11.45 -9.60
N PRO A 220 -1.61 -12.07 -10.72
CA PRO A 220 -1.33 -11.56 -12.05
C PRO A 220 -1.76 -10.11 -12.27
N ALA A 221 -2.90 -9.68 -11.70
CA ALA A 221 -3.39 -8.31 -11.86
C ALA A 221 -2.52 -7.30 -11.08
N ILE A 222 -1.98 -7.68 -9.92
CA ILE A 222 -1.02 -6.85 -9.16
C ILE A 222 0.29 -6.70 -9.95
N LEU A 223 0.87 -7.81 -10.41
CA LEU A 223 2.11 -7.78 -11.19
C LEU A 223 1.95 -7.05 -12.53
N ASN A 224 0.80 -7.23 -13.20
CA ASN A 224 0.50 -6.50 -14.42
C ASN A 224 0.26 -5.01 -14.16
N THR A 225 -0.24 -4.61 -12.99
CA THR A 225 -0.32 -3.19 -12.63
C THR A 225 1.08 -2.55 -12.66
N LEU A 226 2.09 -3.21 -12.06
CA LEU A 226 3.49 -2.77 -12.15
C LEU A 226 3.97 -2.70 -13.61
N HIS A 227 3.72 -3.75 -14.39
CA HIS A 227 4.10 -3.77 -15.81
C HIS A 227 3.50 -2.59 -16.59
N HIS A 228 2.20 -2.35 -16.45
CA HIS A 228 1.51 -1.29 -17.18
C HIS A 228 1.94 0.10 -16.72
N LEU A 229 2.16 0.31 -15.42
CA LEU A 229 2.75 1.56 -14.92
C LEU A 229 4.13 1.79 -15.55
N MET A 230 5.00 0.79 -15.58
CA MET A 230 6.29 0.89 -16.25
C MET A 230 6.15 1.21 -17.74
N TYR A 231 5.26 0.51 -18.44
CA TYR A 231 5.02 0.71 -19.87
C TYR A 231 4.62 2.16 -20.18
N HIS A 232 3.64 2.70 -19.47
CA HIS A 232 3.19 4.08 -19.67
C HIS A 232 4.26 5.09 -19.25
N MET A 233 4.81 4.97 -18.04
CA MET A 233 5.74 5.94 -17.46
C MET A 233 7.11 5.98 -18.15
N ARG A 234 7.47 4.94 -18.90
CA ARG A 234 8.65 4.96 -19.80
C ARG A 234 8.51 6.01 -20.89
N SER A 235 7.29 6.22 -21.39
CA SER A 235 7.00 7.21 -22.43
C SER A 235 6.68 8.59 -21.86
N VAL A 236 5.99 8.63 -20.71
CA VAL A 236 5.53 9.88 -20.08
C VAL A 236 6.71 10.67 -19.53
N TYR A 237 7.67 10.04 -18.85
CA TYR A 237 8.78 10.76 -18.21
C TYR A 237 10.06 10.73 -19.05
N PRO A 238 10.55 11.88 -19.56
CA PRO A 238 11.79 11.91 -20.34
C PRO A 238 13.03 11.35 -19.64
N ILE A 239 13.12 11.44 -18.32
CA ILE A 239 14.22 10.83 -17.55
C ILE A 239 14.27 9.30 -17.64
N ASN A 240 13.22 8.64 -18.14
CA ASN A 240 13.17 7.19 -18.35
C ASN A 240 13.58 6.75 -19.76
N ARG A 241 13.88 7.68 -20.67
CA ARG A 241 14.24 7.36 -22.05
C ARG A 241 15.53 6.54 -22.10
N GLY A 242 15.50 5.50 -22.93
CA GLY A 242 16.64 4.61 -23.16
C GLY A 242 16.79 3.46 -22.16
N ALA A 243 15.93 3.38 -21.14
CA ALA A 243 15.83 2.17 -20.31
C ALA A 243 15.23 1.02 -21.13
N ASP A 244 15.82 -0.16 -20.99
CA ASP A 244 15.24 -1.38 -21.56
C ASP A 244 13.97 -1.81 -20.79
N ASN A 245 13.31 -2.86 -21.28
CA ASN A 245 12.07 -3.32 -20.64
C ASN A 245 12.31 -3.90 -19.24
N ALA A 246 13.43 -4.59 -19.04
CA ALA A 246 13.78 -5.30 -17.81
C ALA A 246 14.61 -4.47 -16.81
N THR A 247 14.60 -3.13 -16.97
CA THR A 247 15.25 -2.19 -16.06
C THR A 247 14.19 -1.29 -15.42
N GLY A 248 14.28 -1.16 -14.10
CA GLY A 248 13.46 -0.29 -13.28
C GLY A 248 13.59 1.16 -13.71
N ILE A 249 12.46 1.86 -13.70
CA ILE A 249 12.34 3.24 -14.14
C ILE A 249 11.77 4.11 -13.02
N ALA A 250 11.81 5.43 -13.20
CA ALA A 250 11.13 6.33 -12.29
C ALA A 250 9.61 6.19 -12.46
N LEU A 251 8.89 5.96 -11.36
CA LEU A 251 7.43 5.83 -11.35
C LEU A 251 6.79 6.99 -10.57
N GLY A 252 5.59 7.40 -10.96
CA GLY A 252 4.74 8.38 -10.28
C GLY A 252 3.45 7.76 -9.77
N ARG A 253 2.42 8.59 -9.52
CA ARG A 253 1.13 8.13 -8.97
C ARG A 253 0.31 7.32 -9.98
N TYR A 254 -0.11 7.97 -11.05
CA TYR A 254 -0.91 7.39 -12.15
C TYR A 254 -0.59 8.11 -13.47
N PRO A 255 -0.87 7.53 -14.65
CA PRO A 255 -0.43 8.09 -15.95
C PRO A 255 -1.00 9.48 -16.28
N GLU A 256 -2.22 9.77 -15.82
CA GLU A 256 -2.94 11.02 -16.09
C GLU A 256 -2.60 12.15 -15.10
N ASP A 257 -1.59 11.94 -14.25
CA ASP A 257 -1.23 12.89 -13.20
C ASP A 257 -0.77 14.24 -13.77
N VAL A 258 -1.32 15.30 -13.19
CA VAL A 258 -1.01 16.70 -13.50
C VAL A 258 -0.45 17.45 -12.30
N TYR A 259 -0.35 16.86 -11.11
CA TYR A 259 0.22 17.57 -9.95
C TYR A 259 1.74 17.60 -10.03
N ASP A 260 2.30 18.80 -10.11
CA ASP A 260 3.75 19.00 -10.29
C ASP A 260 4.53 19.12 -8.96
N GLY A 261 3.86 19.00 -7.82
CA GLY A 261 4.44 19.19 -6.48
C GLY A 261 4.17 20.57 -5.88
N TYR A 262 3.60 21.50 -6.65
CA TYR A 262 3.23 22.85 -6.20
C TYR A 262 1.83 23.27 -6.65
N GLY A 263 1.36 22.74 -7.77
CA GLY A 263 0.05 23.00 -8.35
C GLY A 263 -0.24 22.06 -9.52
N SER A 264 -1.06 22.52 -10.47
CA SER A 264 -1.39 21.76 -11.68
C SER A 264 -0.49 22.12 -12.85
N GLY A 265 0.10 21.11 -13.47
CA GLY A 265 1.01 21.15 -14.60
C GLY A 265 1.19 19.73 -15.17
N GLU A 266 2.43 19.24 -15.18
CA GLU A 266 2.75 17.88 -15.61
C GLU A 266 3.16 17.05 -14.39
N GLY A 267 2.47 15.92 -14.16
CA GLY A 267 2.81 15.02 -13.06
C GLY A 267 4.23 14.48 -13.17
N ASN A 268 4.89 14.27 -12.03
CA ASN A 268 6.26 13.77 -11.98
C ASN A 268 6.33 12.35 -11.43
N PRO A 269 7.49 11.69 -11.56
CA PRO A 269 7.87 10.61 -10.68
C PRO A 269 7.86 11.00 -9.21
N TRP A 270 7.50 10.03 -8.38
CA TRP A 270 7.50 10.12 -6.92
C TRP A 270 8.52 9.17 -6.33
N VAL A 271 9.17 9.59 -5.25
CA VAL A 271 10.14 8.73 -4.54
C VAL A 271 9.43 7.50 -3.99
N LEU A 272 8.31 7.70 -3.28
CA LEU A 272 7.54 6.59 -2.71
C LEU A 272 7.06 5.61 -3.78
N ALA A 273 6.65 6.08 -4.96
CA ALA A 273 6.13 5.23 -6.03
C ALA A 273 7.23 4.36 -6.64
N THR A 274 8.41 4.95 -6.85
CA THR A 274 9.58 4.23 -7.34
C THR A 274 10.05 3.18 -6.31
N CYS A 275 10.02 3.51 -5.02
CA CYS A 275 10.29 2.55 -3.95
C CYS A 275 9.22 1.45 -3.85
N ALA A 276 7.94 1.76 -4.05
CA ALA A 276 6.84 0.79 -3.95
C ALA A 276 7.00 -0.36 -4.95
N ALA A 277 7.42 -0.06 -6.19
CA ALA A 277 7.77 -1.07 -7.18
C ALA A 277 8.89 -2.01 -6.71
N SER A 278 9.95 -1.45 -6.13
CA SER A 278 11.05 -2.23 -5.57
C SER A 278 10.56 -3.12 -4.42
N THR A 279 9.75 -2.56 -3.51
CA THR A 279 9.15 -3.28 -2.38
C THR A 279 8.31 -4.46 -2.85
N THR A 280 7.44 -4.28 -3.86
CA THR A 280 6.61 -5.35 -4.42
C THR A 280 7.47 -6.51 -4.93
N LEU A 281 8.53 -6.22 -5.67
CA LEU A 281 9.42 -7.27 -6.21
C LEU A 281 10.26 -7.96 -5.12
N TYR A 282 10.70 -7.22 -4.11
CA TYR A 282 11.34 -7.83 -2.95
C TYR A 282 10.38 -8.73 -2.18
N GLN A 283 9.14 -8.30 -1.94
CA GLN A 283 8.13 -9.13 -1.28
C GLN A 283 7.81 -10.39 -2.08
N LEU A 284 7.78 -10.31 -3.42
CA LEU A 284 7.62 -11.48 -4.29
C LEU A 284 8.73 -12.51 -4.05
N ILE A 285 9.99 -12.07 -4.04
CA ILE A 285 11.13 -12.95 -3.75
C ILE A 285 11.03 -13.52 -2.33
N ARG A 286 10.77 -12.65 -1.35
CA ARG A 286 10.72 -13.01 0.06
C ARG A 286 9.70 -14.11 0.33
N MET A 287 8.49 -14.00 -0.23
CA MET A 287 7.43 -15.00 -0.07
C MET A 287 7.91 -16.40 -0.47
N HIS A 288 8.48 -16.53 -1.68
CA HIS A 288 8.96 -17.82 -2.18
C HIS A 288 10.11 -18.39 -1.34
N ILE A 289 11.03 -17.55 -0.86
CA ILE A 289 12.14 -17.97 -0.01
C ILE A 289 11.65 -18.40 1.37
N SER A 290 10.84 -17.56 2.04
CA SER A 290 10.41 -17.78 3.42
C SER A 290 9.47 -18.97 3.58
N GLU A 291 8.62 -19.21 2.57
CA GLU A 291 7.63 -20.29 2.60
C GLU A 291 8.11 -21.55 1.85
N GLN A 292 9.32 -21.53 1.27
CA GLN A 292 9.86 -22.60 0.44
C GLN A 292 8.91 -23.03 -0.68
N GLN A 293 8.27 -22.06 -1.32
CA GLN A 293 7.25 -22.28 -2.33
C GLN A 293 7.84 -22.23 -3.74
N ASP A 294 7.37 -23.13 -4.60
CA ASP A 294 7.63 -23.09 -6.04
C ASP A 294 7.16 -21.77 -6.64
N LEU A 295 7.86 -21.31 -7.68
CA LEU A 295 7.38 -20.17 -8.47
C LEU A 295 6.43 -20.67 -9.57
N VAL A 296 5.18 -20.23 -9.50
CA VAL A 296 4.13 -20.58 -10.46
C VAL A 296 3.85 -19.41 -11.38
N VAL A 297 4.12 -19.59 -12.68
CA VAL A 297 3.95 -18.56 -13.71
C VAL A 297 2.80 -18.94 -14.64
N PRO A 298 1.71 -18.16 -14.71
CA PRO A 298 0.62 -18.41 -15.64
C PRO A 298 1.08 -18.33 -17.12
N MET A 299 0.66 -19.30 -17.94
CA MET A 299 1.02 -19.41 -19.36
C MET A 299 -0.14 -19.18 -20.32
N ASN A 300 -1.18 -18.47 -19.87
CA ASN A 300 -2.42 -18.32 -20.60
C ASN A 300 -2.28 -17.47 -21.88
N ASN A 301 -2.02 -16.17 -21.76
CA ASN A 301 -1.83 -15.27 -22.90
C ASN A 301 -0.88 -14.11 -22.54
N GLU A 302 -0.30 -13.48 -23.57
CA GLU A 302 0.75 -12.46 -23.44
C GLU A 302 0.30 -11.25 -22.60
N THR A 303 -1.00 -10.92 -22.65
CA THR A 303 -1.57 -9.80 -21.92
C THR A 303 -1.72 -10.16 -20.44
N SER A 304 -2.32 -11.30 -20.11
CA SER A 304 -2.55 -11.75 -18.73
C SER A 304 -1.25 -12.10 -17.97
N ASN A 305 -0.14 -12.36 -18.66
CA ASN A 305 1.17 -12.60 -18.04
C ASN A 305 2.25 -11.56 -18.44
N ALA A 306 1.84 -10.35 -18.80
CA ALA A 306 2.72 -9.31 -19.34
C ALA A 306 3.93 -8.99 -18.45
N PHE A 307 3.77 -9.01 -17.13
CA PHE A 307 4.90 -8.91 -16.20
C PHE A 307 5.98 -9.96 -16.49
N TRP A 308 5.59 -11.23 -16.56
CA TRP A 308 6.52 -12.35 -16.76
C TRP A 308 7.15 -12.33 -18.14
N SER A 309 6.36 -12.12 -19.19
CA SER A 309 6.82 -12.18 -20.59
C SER A 309 7.61 -10.95 -21.04
N GLN A 310 7.43 -9.78 -20.39
CA GLN A 310 8.08 -8.54 -20.81
C GLN A 310 9.21 -8.10 -19.89
N LEU A 311 9.19 -8.50 -18.61
CA LEU A 311 10.15 -8.01 -17.60
C LEU A 311 11.08 -9.10 -17.05
N VAL A 312 10.70 -10.39 -17.12
CA VAL A 312 11.46 -11.48 -16.46
C VAL A 312 12.04 -12.48 -17.48
N PHE A 313 11.20 -12.98 -18.37
CA PHE A 313 11.56 -13.96 -19.40
C PHE A 313 11.59 -13.28 -20.77
N SER A 314 12.66 -13.49 -21.54
CA SER A 314 12.79 -12.89 -22.88
C SER A 314 11.93 -13.58 -23.95
N ASP A 315 11.61 -14.87 -23.75
CA ASP A 315 10.97 -15.72 -24.76
C ASP A 315 10.01 -16.72 -24.07
N LEU A 316 9.09 -16.20 -23.24
CA LEU A 316 8.08 -17.04 -22.59
C LEU A 316 7.00 -17.44 -23.61
N THR A 317 7.02 -18.70 -24.07
CA THR A 317 5.97 -19.23 -24.95
C THR A 317 4.63 -19.27 -24.23
N THR A 318 3.60 -18.63 -24.77
CA THR A 318 2.22 -18.76 -24.28
C THR A 318 1.56 -20.02 -24.83
N LEU A 319 0.77 -20.71 -24.00
CA LEU A 319 0.10 -21.96 -24.39
C LEU A 319 -1.39 -21.75 -24.74
N GLY A 320 -1.94 -20.55 -24.55
CA GLY A 320 -3.32 -20.22 -24.95
C GLY A 320 -4.40 -20.86 -24.07
N ASP A 321 -4.03 -21.37 -22.90
CA ASP A 321 -4.91 -22.12 -21.98
C ASP A 321 -4.72 -21.61 -20.55
N ASP A 322 -5.83 -21.17 -19.93
CA ASP A 322 -5.89 -20.59 -18.59
C ASP A 322 -5.46 -21.57 -17.48
N ASN A 323 -5.42 -22.88 -17.76
CA ASN A 323 -5.03 -23.91 -16.79
C ASN A 323 -3.57 -24.35 -16.92
N ARG A 324 -2.75 -23.63 -17.69
CA ARG A 324 -1.34 -23.99 -17.90
C ARG A 324 -0.41 -23.06 -17.14
N TYR A 325 0.52 -23.68 -16.42
CA TYR A 325 1.50 -23.00 -15.60
C TYR A 325 2.90 -23.52 -15.92
N LEU A 326 3.88 -22.60 -15.89
CA LEU A 326 5.28 -22.95 -15.73
C LEU A 326 5.54 -22.99 -14.22
N ILE A 327 5.96 -24.15 -13.73
CA ILE A 327 6.33 -24.35 -12.33
C ILE A 327 7.85 -24.43 -12.27
N LEU A 328 8.47 -23.49 -11.56
CA LEU A 328 9.89 -23.57 -11.22
C LEU A 328 10.01 -24.06 -9.78
N GLU A 329 10.40 -25.33 -9.64
CA GLU A 329 10.56 -25.97 -8.35
C GLU A 329 11.51 -25.18 -7.44
N PHE A 330 11.13 -25.03 -6.17
CA PHE A 330 11.91 -24.32 -5.17
C PHE A 330 13.36 -24.80 -5.14
N ASN A 331 14.30 -23.86 -5.10
CA ASN A 331 15.75 -24.10 -5.09
C ASN A 331 16.31 -24.83 -6.34
N SER A 332 15.53 -25.04 -7.39
CA SER A 332 16.06 -25.49 -8.68
C SER A 332 16.94 -24.40 -9.32
N PRO A 333 17.88 -24.76 -10.21
CA PRO A 333 18.69 -23.76 -10.92
C PRO A 333 17.86 -22.72 -11.69
N ALA A 334 16.72 -23.12 -12.27
CA ALA A 334 15.83 -22.22 -13.00
C ALA A 334 15.11 -21.25 -12.05
N PHE A 335 14.64 -21.74 -10.89
CA PHE A 335 14.05 -20.92 -9.84
C PHE A 335 15.05 -19.87 -9.34
N ASN A 336 16.27 -20.29 -8.95
CA ASN A 336 17.30 -19.40 -8.43
C ASN A 336 17.72 -18.34 -9.46
N GLN A 337 17.87 -18.71 -10.73
CA GLN A 337 18.15 -17.76 -11.80
C GLN A 337 17.00 -16.77 -12.02
N THR A 338 15.75 -17.21 -11.89
CA THR A 338 14.57 -16.35 -12.05
C THR A 338 14.46 -15.36 -10.90
N LEU A 339 14.64 -15.80 -9.65
CA LEU A 339 14.66 -14.89 -8.50
C LEU A 339 15.80 -13.88 -8.58
N GLN A 340 16.98 -14.27 -9.08
CA GLN A 340 18.08 -13.32 -9.32
C GLN A 340 17.72 -12.24 -10.35
N ARG A 341 16.95 -12.57 -11.40
CA ARG A 341 16.46 -11.58 -12.37
C ARG A 341 15.44 -10.63 -11.74
N ILE A 342 14.51 -11.14 -10.94
CA ILE A 342 13.55 -10.32 -10.20
C ILE A 342 14.29 -9.39 -9.23
N LEU A 343 15.33 -9.89 -8.56
CA LEU A 343 16.17 -9.11 -7.66
C LEU A 343 16.90 -7.98 -8.39
N GLN A 344 17.45 -8.25 -9.58
CA GLN A 344 18.10 -7.24 -10.41
C GLN A 344 17.11 -6.16 -10.87
N LEU A 345 15.89 -6.56 -11.26
CA LEU A 345 14.83 -5.62 -11.60
C LEU A 345 14.45 -4.76 -10.38
N ALA A 346 14.27 -5.36 -9.21
CA ALA A 346 13.98 -4.65 -7.96
C ALA A 346 15.08 -3.61 -7.63
N ASP A 347 16.34 -4.05 -7.57
CA ASP A 347 17.51 -3.20 -7.30
C ASP A 347 17.62 -2.03 -8.29
N SER A 348 17.25 -2.25 -9.55
CA SER A 348 17.36 -1.21 -10.57
C SER A 348 16.41 -0.02 -10.37
N PHE A 349 15.26 -0.20 -9.68
CA PHE A 349 14.42 0.94 -9.25
C PHE A 349 15.14 1.81 -8.21
N LEU A 350 15.80 1.18 -7.23
CA LEU A 350 16.58 1.92 -6.23
C LEU A 350 17.82 2.57 -6.85
N VAL A 351 18.46 1.93 -7.83
CA VAL A 351 19.54 2.55 -8.62
C VAL A 351 19.02 3.76 -9.37
N LYS A 352 17.83 3.66 -10.00
CA LYS A 352 17.20 4.79 -10.69
C LYS A 352 16.94 5.95 -9.73
N LEU A 353 16.32 5.70 -8.58
CA LEU A 353 16.11 6.70 -7.54
C LEU A 353 17.44 7.33 -7.07
N LYS A 354 18.47 6.51 -6.82
CA LYS A 354 19.79 6.97 -6.37
C LYS A 354 20.40 8.04 -7.27
N THR A 355 20.15 8.00 -8.59
CA THR A 355 20.66 9.02 -9.53
C THR A 355 20.01 10.40 -9.36
N HIS A 356 18.92 10.48 -8.60
CA HIS A 356 18.09 11.67 -8.42
C HIS A 356 18.07 12.19 -6.98
N VAL A 357 18.64 11.43 -6.03
CA VAL A 357 18.76 11.83 -4.62
C VAL A 357 19.51 13.16 -4.49
N GLY A 358 18.99 14.06 -3.65
CA GLY A 358 19.63 15.36 -3.41
C GLY A 358 21.00 15.23 -2.73
N ALA A 359 21.79 16.31 -2.76
CA ALA A 359 23.20 16.30 -2.34
C ALA A 359 23.43 15.78 -0.90
N ASP A 360 22.46 16.00 0.00
CA ASP A 360 22.54 15.60 1.41
C ASP A 360 21.72 14.34 1.74
N GLY A 361 21.38 13.54 0.73
CA GLY A 361 20.46 12.41 0.90
C GLY A 361 18.98 12.83 0.94
N GLU A 362 18.67 14.04 0.49
CA GLU A 362 17.30 14.56 0.43
C GLU A 362 16.41 13.67 -0.45
N LEU A 363 15.33 13.20 0.16
CA LEU A 363 14.19 12.57 -0.50
C LEU A 363 12.97 13.48 -0.36
N SER A 364 12.64 14.20 -1.43
CA SER A 364 11.41 14.99 -1.52
C SER A 364 10.23 14.12 -1.93
N GLU A 365 9.04 14.71 -2.02
CA GLU A 365 7.86 14.04 -2.55
C GLU A 365 8.09 13.52 -3.97
N GLN A 366 8.60 14.40 -4.84
CA GLN A 366 8.76 14.15 -6.27
C GLN A 366 10.20 14.39 -6.73
N PHE A 367 10.50 13.93 -7.94
CA PHE A 367 11.67 14.40 -8.68
C PHE A 367 11.27 14.67 -10.13
N ASN A 368 11.74 15.80 -10.66
CA ASN A 368 11.30 16.37 -11.91
C ASN A 368 11.39 15.38 -13.08
N ARG A 369 10.31 15.21 -13.83
CA ARG A 369 10.24 14.26 -14.96
C ARG A 369 11.23 14.52 -16.10
N HIS A 370 11.79 15.74 -16.21
CA HIS A 370 12.73 16.12 -17.26
C HIS A 370 14.19 16.16 -16.77
N THR A 371 14.42 16.78 -15.62
CA THR A 371 15.78 17.02 -15.09
C THR A 371 16.19 16.01 -14.04
N GLY A 372 15.22 15.36 -13.39
CA GLY A 372 15.46 14.43 -12.29
C GLY A 372 15.85 15.10 -10.98
N PHE A 373 15.75 16.42 -10.85
CA PHE A 373 15.98 17.10 -9.57
C PHE A 373 14.80 16.93 -8.62
N MET A 374 15.08 16.75 -7.33
CA MET A 374 14.06 16.70 -6.27
C MET A 374 13.19 17.97 -6.28
N GLN A 375 11.88 17.81 -6.13
CA GLN A 375 10.91 18.90 -6.06
C GLN A 375 9.64 18.50 -5.28
N GLY A 376 8.72 19.45 -5.11
CA GLY A 376 7.54 19.29 -4.25
C GLY A 376 7.87 19.46 -2.77
N ALA A 377 7.12 18.78 -1.90
CA ALA A 377 7.37 18.82 -0.46
C ALA A 377 8.76 18.25 -0.12
N GLN A 378 9.62 19.06 0.48
CA GLN A 378 10.97 18.67 0.84
C GLN A 378 10.97 17.74 2.05
N HIS A 379 11.92 16.80 2.06
CA HIS A 379 12.08 15.81 3.13
C HIS A 379 10.76 15.12 3.53
N LEU A 380 9.97 14.69 2.54
CA LEU A 380 8.69 14.05 2.81
C LEU A 380 8.90 12.75 3.60
N THR A 381 8.32 12.66 4.79
CA THR A 381 8.44 11.50 5.68
C THR A 381 8.13 10.19 4.96
N TRP A 382 7.09 10.17 4.13
CA TRP A 382 6.67 8.98 3.38
C TRP A 382 7.75 8.53 2.37
N SER A 383 8.46 9.46 1.74
CA SER A 383 9.57 9.12 0.83
C SER A 383 10.69 8.36 1.56
N TYR A 384 11.03 8.78 2.79
CA TYR A 384 12.04 8.09 3.61
C TYR A 384 11.56 6.72 4.09
N THR A 385 10.31 6.61 4.55
CA THR A 385 9.80 5.31 5.03
C THR A 385 9.66 4.32 3.88
N SER A 386 9.20 4.75 2.69
CA SER A 386 9.15 3.88 1.51
C SER A 386 10.53 3.40 1.08
N PHE A 387 11.57 4.26 1.13
CA PHE A 387 12.94 3.83 0.89
C PHE A 387 13.43 2.85 1.96
N TRP A 388 13.13 3.12 3.23
CA TRP A 388 13.51 2.27 4.35
C TRP A 388 12.91 0.86 4.22
N ASP A 389 11.63 0.75 3.89
CA ASP A 389 10.95 -0.54 3.71
C ASP A 389 11.59 -1.36 2.59
N ALA A 390 11.83 -0.74 1.42
CA ALA A 390 12.51 -1.38 0.30
C ALA A 390 13.94 -1.82 0.70
N TYR A 391 14.67 -0.97 1.41
CA TYR A 391 16.02 -1.27 1.88
C TYR A 391 16.05 -2.45 2.87
N GLN A 392 15.15 -2.49 3.85
CA GLN A 392 15.08 -3.57 4.84
C GLN A 392 14.82 -4.92 4.18
N LEU A 393 13.81 -4.99 3.30
CA LEU A 393 13.51 -6.20 2.53
C LEU A 393 14.69 -6.65 1.67
N ARG A 394 15.37 -5.70 1.02
CA ARG A 394 16.59 -5.99 0.26
C ARG A 394 17.66 -6.64 1.15
N GLN A 395 17.90 -6.11 2.36
CA GLN A 395 18.90 -6.69 3.26
C GLN A 395 18.52 -8.11 3.72
N GLU A 396 17.25 -8.34 4.05
CA GLU A 396 16.71 -9.64 4.42
C GLU A 396 16.94 -10.68 3.29
N ILE A 397 16.60 -10.30 2.06
CA ILE A 397 16.75 -11.16 0.88
C ILE A 397 18.23 -11.47 0.61
N LEU A 398 19.12 -10.48 0.70
CA LEU A 398 20.56 -10.72 0.48
C LEU A 398 21.21 -11.63 1.52
N GLN A 399 20.65 -11.72 2.72
CA GLN A 399 21.09 -12.68 3.75
C GLN A 399 20.57 -14.09 3.49
N SER A 400 19.54 -14.24 2.65
CA SER A 400 18.88 -15.50 2.35
C SER A 400 19.46 -16.23 1.13
N PHE A 401 20.37 -15.60 0.40
CA PHE A 401 21.01 -16.14 -0.81
C PHE A 401 22.40 -16.74 -0.54
#